data_AF-A0A2M7Q724-F1
#
_entry.id   AF-A0A2M7Q724-F1
#
_cell.length_a   1.000
_cell.length_b   1.000
_cell.length_c   1.000
_cell.angle_alpha   90.00
_cell.angle_beta   90.00
_cell.angle_gamma   90.00
#
_symmetry.space_group_name_H-M   'P 1'
#
loop_
_entity.id
_entity.type
_entity.pdbx_description
1 polymer ?
#
loop_
_entity_poly.entity_id
_entity_poly.type
_entity_poly.pdbx_seq_one_letter_code
_entity_poly.pdbx_strand_id
1 'polypeptide(L)' 'MNTITIPKNLIKNDDLVVIDRMSFEQIFRENKELRLAIKAIMDGEQSLLLGKTRSFKDFLKAKFPEYAKNH' A
#
# COMPACT_ATOMS: atom_id res chain seq x y z
N MET A 1 29.11 -14.63 20.39
CA MET A 1 28.99 -14.57 18.92
C MET A 1 27.83 -15.48 18.56
N ASN A 2 26.69 -14.90 18.16
CA ASN A 2 25.50 -15.70 17.84
C ASN A 2 25.52 -16.03 16.36
N THR A 3 25.61 -17.33 16.04
CA THR A 3 25.52 -17.84 14.68
C THR A 3 24.08 -18.21 14.38
N ILE A 4 23.49 -17.61 13.35
CA ILE A 4 22.17 -17.97 12.85
C ILE A 4 22.36 -18.78 11.57
N THR A 5 21.91 -20.03 11.58
CA THR A 5 21.97 -20.92 10.42
C THR A 5 20.65 -20.85 9.66
N ILE A 6 20.70 -20.41 8.40
CA ILE A 6 19.52 -20.33 7.53
C ILE A 6 19.60 -21.47 6.50
N PRO A 7 18.59 -22.37 6.46
CA PRO A 7 18.52 -23.43 5.46
C PRO A 7 18.53 -22.90 4.03
N LYS A 8 19.37 -23.48 3.15
CA LYS A 8 19.57 -23.03 1.77
C LYS A 8 18.29 -23.03 0.93
N ASN A 9 17.36 -23.94 1.22
CA ASN A 9 16.04 -24.01 0.57
C ASN A 9 15.13 -22.79 0.85
N LEU A 10 15.41 -22.01 1.89
CA LEU A 10 14.68 -20.76 2.17
C LEU A 10 15.20 -19.59 1.31
N ILE A 11 16.40 -19.69 0.75
CA ILE A 11 17.04 -18.68 -0.08
C ILE A 11 16.79 -19.08 -1.54
N LYS A 12 15.61 -18.73 -2.06
CA LYS A 12 15.15 -19.21 -3.37
C LYS A 12 16.02 -18.73 -4.55
N ASN A 13 16.70 -17.57 -4.43
CA ASN A 13 17.44 -16.91 -5.52
C ASN A 13 18.73 -16.21 -5.05
N ASP A 14 19.48 -16.81 -4.12
CA ASP A 14 20.81 -16.39 -3.61
C ASP A 14 20.96 -15.01 -2.92
N ASP A 15 20.04 -14.06 -3.10
CA ASP A 15 20.11 -12.75 -2.42
C ASP A 15 19.36 -12.78 -1.08
N LEU A 16 20.05 -13.15 0.00
CA LEU A 16 19.54 -13.01 1.36
C LEU A 16 19.88 -11.60 1.90
N VAL A 17 18.85 -10.81 2.16
CA VAL A 17 18.98 -9.53 2.86
C VAL A 17 18.50 -9.70 4.30
N VAL A 18 19.39 -9.46 5.26
CA VAL A 18 19.07 -9.48 6.69
C VAL A 18 18.91 -8.03 7.16
N ILE A 19 17.70 -7.70 7.61
CA ILE A 19 17.39 -6.41 8.23
C ILE A 19 16.73 -6.65 9.58
N ASP A 20 16.69 -5.61 10.41
CA ASP A 20 15.96 -5.68 11.65
C ASP A 20 14.45 -5.77 11.39
N ARG A 21 13.76 -6.38 12.36
CA ARG A 21 12.32 -6.61 12.27
C ARG A 21 11.53 -5.31 12.13
N MET A 22 11.93 -4.25 12.83
CA MET A 22 11.17 -3.00 12.89
C MET A 22 11.22 -2.28 11.53
N SER A 23 12.39 -2.20 10.92
CA SER A 23 12.57 -1.66 9.57
C SER A 23 11.84 -2.51 8.53
N PHE A 24 11.86 -3.84 8.65
CA PHE A 24 11.04 -4.68 7.75
C PHE A 24 9.55 -4.36 7.88
N GLU A 25 9.02 -4.29 9.10
CA GLU A 25 7.60 -4.00 9.34
C GLU A 25 7.22 -2.60 8.83
N GLN A 26 8.11 -1.61 8.99
CA GLN A 26 7.91 -0.27 8.46
C GLN A 26 7.84 -0.26 6.94
N ILE A 27 8.85 -0.82 6.26
CA ILE A 27 8.91 -0.90 4.79
C ILE A 27 7.70 -1.66 4.25
N PHE A 28 7.27 -2.72 4.93
CA PHE A 28 6.10 -3.50 4.54
C PHE A 28 4.80 -2.68 4.60
N ARG A 29 4.61 -1.89 5.68
CA ARG A 29 3.44 -1.01 5.82
C ARG A 29 3.44 0.09 4.76
N GLU A 30 4.56 0.79 4.60
CA GLU A 30 4.72 1.84 3.59
C GLU A 30 4.46 1.33 2.18
N ASN A 31 4.98 0.14 1.83
CA ASN A 31 4.69 -0.50 0.54
C ASN A 31 3.21 -0.80 0.34
N LYS A 32 2.52 -1.25 1.40
CA LYS A 32 1.08 -1.51 1.33
C LYS A 32 0.31 -0.23 1.07
N GLU A 33 0.63 0.85 1.77
CA GLU A 33 0.01 2.17 1.60
C GLU A 33 0.28 2.75 0.20
N LEU A 34 1.52 2.66 -0.28
CA LEU A 34 1.91 3.09 -1.63
C LEU A 34 1.12 2.35 -2.71
N ARG A 35 0.97 1.01 -2.59
CA ARG A 35 0.18 0.22 -3.54
C ARG A 35 -1.28 0.65 -3.56
N LEU A 36 -1.86 0.95 -2.40
CA LEU A 36 -3.24 1.45 -2.30
C LEU A 36 -3.38 2.84 -2.92
N ALA A 37 -2.41 3.73 -2.69
CA ALA A 37 -2.38 5.07 -3.26
C ALA A 37 -2.28 5.03 -4.79
N ILE A 38 -1.36 4.23 -5.34
CA ILE A 38 -1.22 4.03 -6.79
C ILE A 38 -2.53 3.54 -7.40
N LYS A 39 -3.18 2.55 -6.77
CA LYS A 39 -4.48 2.05 -7.24
C LYS A 39 -5.54 3.15 -7.26
N ALA A 40 -5.64 3.94 -6.20
CA ALA A 40 -6.60 5.03 -6.11
C ALA A 40 -6.35 6.11 -7.19
N ILE A 41 -5.08 6.42 -7.48
CA ILE A 41 -4.70 7.35 -8.55
C ILE A 41 -5.14 6.81 -9.91
N MET A 42 -4.84 5.54 -10.21
CA MET A 42 -5.23 4.91 -11.47
C MET A 42 -6.76 4.87 -11.66
N ASP A 43 -7.51 4.51 -10.61
CA ASP A 43 -8.98 4.49 -10.63
C ASP A 43 -9.54 5.92 -10.85
N GLY A 44 -8.89 6.93 -10.25
CA GLY A 44 -9.21 8.34 -10.43
C GLY A 44 -8.98 8.81 -11.87
N GLU A 45 -7.80 8.52 -12.43
CA GLU A 45 -7.44 8.84 -13.81
C GLU A 45 -8.42 8.20 -14.80
N GLN A 46 -8.74 6.92 -14.63
CA GLN A 46 -9.72 6.23 -15.48
C GLN A 46 -11.11 6.89 -15.40
N SER A 47 -11.52 7.31 -14.21
CA SER A 47 -12.80 8.00 -14.01
C SER A 47 -12.82 9.36 -14.73
N LEU A 48 -11.72 10.11 -14.69
CA LEU A 48 -11.57 11.38 -15.41
C LEU A 48 -11.63 11.18 -16.93
N LEU A 49 -10.92 10.18 -17.46
CA LEU A 49 -10.93 9.84 -18.90
C LEU A 49 -12.33 9.49 -19.41
N LEU A 50 -13.15 8.83 -18.58
CA LEU A 50 -14.53 8.47 -18.90
C LEU A 50 -15.54 9.61 -18.65
N GLY A 51 -15.09 10.81 -18.28
CA GLY A 51 -15.95 11.94 -17.92
C GLY A 51 -16.77 11.71 -16.64
N LYS A 52 -16.43 10.69 -15.85
CA LYS A 52 -17.11 10.34 -14.59
C LYS A 52 -16.48 11.13 -13.44
N THR A 53 -16.71 12.43 -13.40
CA THR A 53 -16.31 13.27 -12.26
C THR A 53 -17.37 13.21 -11.16
N ARG A 54 -16.94 13.16 -9.90
CA ARG A 54 -17.81 13.35 -8.74
C ARG A 54 -17.31 14.55 -7.95
N SER A 55 -18.23 15.29 -7.33
CA SER A 55 -17.81 16.30 -6.35
C SER A 55 -17.10 15.61 -5.18
N PHE A 56 -16.21 16.33 -4.51
CA PHE A 56 -15.51 15.81 -3.32
C PHE A 56 -16.50 15.27 -2.27
N LYS A 57 -17.62 15.97 -2.07
CA LYS A 57 -18.69 15.57 -1.15
C LYS A 57 -19.34 14.24 -1.55
N ASP A 58 -19.60 14.03 -2.83
CA ASP A 58 -20.21 12.78 -3.33
C ASP A 58 -19.22 11.62 -3.30
N PHE A 59 -17.93 11.89 -3.53
CA PHE A 59 -16.87 10.92 -3.34
C PHE A 59 -16.78 10.46 -1.89
N LEU A 60 -16.74 11.39 -0.93
CA LEU A 60 -16.72 11.07 0.49
C LEU A 60 -17.94 10.27 0.90
N LYS A 61 -19.16 10.66 0.50
CA LYS A 61 -20.37 9.88 0.81
C LYS A 61 -20.31 8.44 0.29
N ALA A 62 -19.74 8.23 -0.89
CA ALA A 62 -19.73 6.91 -1.53
C ALA A 62 -18.62 5.98 -1.02
N LYS A 63 -17.46 6.53 -0.65
CA LYS A 63 -16.26 5.73 -0.32
C LYS A 63 -15.85 5.84 1.16
N PHE A 64 -16.18 6.95 1.81
CA PHE A 64 -15.75 7.30 3.17
C PHE A 64 -16.89 8.00 3.93
N PRO A 65 -18.06 7.36 4.08
CA PRO A 65 -19.27 8.00 4.61
C PRO A 65 -19.10 8.57 6.02
N GLU A 66 -18.15 8.04 6.78
CA GLU A 66 -17.77 8.50 8.13
C GLU A 66 -17.24 9.94 8.10
N TYR A 67 -16.48 10.30 7.06
CA TYR A 67 -15.90 11.63 6.87
C TYR A 67 -16.87 12.61 6.18
N ALA A 68 -17.93 12.08 5.54
CA ALA A 68 -18.93 12.88 4.85
C ALA A 68 -19.88 13.64 5.79
N LYS A 69 -19.95 13.28 7.09
CA LYS A 69 -20.81 13.95 8.07
C LYS A 69 -20.31 15.34 8.50
N ASN A 70 -19.03 15.62 8.27
CA ASN A 70 -18.36 16.85 8.71
C ASN A 70 -18.09 17.85 7.56
N HIS A 71 -18.60 17.60 6.35
CA HIS A 71 -18.45 18.44 5.14
C HIS A 71 -19.76 18.61 4.36
#